data_AF-A0A4U9IN89-F1
#
_entry.id   AF-A0A4U9IN89-F1
#
_cell.length_a   1.000
_cell.length_b   1.000
_cell.length_c   1.000
_cell.angle_alpha   90.00
_cell.angle_beta   90.00
_cell.angle_gamma   90.00
#
_symmetry.space_group_name_H-M   'P 1'
#
loop_
_entity.id
_entity.type
_entity.pdbx_description
1 polymer ?
#
loop_
_entity_poly.entity_id
_entity_poly.type
_entity_poly.pdbx_seq_one_letter_code
_entity_poly.pdbx_strand_id
1 'polypeptide(L)'
;MGGREPSLQSRSLLPTLAAIAQLNLLPEGDDRILREAYLFLRRLENLLQSINDEQTQTLPGDELNRARLAWGMRVENWQTLTDALDGHMAAVRRIFNDLIGDDESESPDDELSEHWRELWQDALQEDDTTPVLTHLSDDDRHRVVALIADFRLELNKRAIGPRGRQVLDHLMPHLLSDVCSRADAPVPLSRLTPLLSGIITRTTYLELLSEFPGALKHLISLCAASPMIASKLARYPLLLDELLDPNTLYQPTATDAYRDELRQYLLRVPEEDEEQQLEALRQFKQAQMLRVAAADIAGTLPVMKVSDHLTWLAEAIIDAVVHQAWVQMVARYGQPKHLADREGRGFAVVGYGKLGGWELGYSSDLDLIFLHDCPVDVMTDGEREIDGRPVLPAPRPAHYAPVQHAHVVRHFV
;
A
#
# COMPACT_ATOMS: atom_id res chain seq x y z
N MET A 1 15.76 -11.26 9.22
CA MET A 1 16.86 -12.07 9.84
C MET A 1 17.38 -11.47 11.15
N GLY A 2 17.56 -10.14 11.28
CA GLY A 2 18.07 -9.52 12.52
C GLY A 2 17.22 -9.70 13.79
N GLY A 3 15.94 -10.09 13.67
CA GLY A 3 15.09 -10.40 14.83
C GLY A 3 15.37 -11.75 15.50
N ARG A 4 16.14 -12.65 14.87
CA ARG A 4 16.44 -14.00 15.38
C ARG A 4 17.88 -14.18 15.87
N GLU A 5 18.82 -13.39 15.34
CA GLU A 5 20.25 -13.46 15.69
C GLU A 5 20.72 -12.15 16.35
N PRO A 6 20.92 -12.12 17.68
CA PRO A 6 21.34 -10.92 18.41
C PRO A 6 22.67 -10.33 17.92
N SER A 7 23.56 -11.16 17.37
CA SER A 7 24.85 -10.75 16.80
C SER A 7 24.72 -9.82 15.59
N LEU A 8 23.57 -9.84 14.89
CA LEU A 8 23.28 -8.98 13.74
C LEU A 8 22.59 -7.65 14.12
N GLN A 9 22.31 -7.41 15.41
CA GLN A 9 21.64 -6.19 15.90
C GLN A 9 22.60 -5.05 16.27
N SER A 10 23.90 -5.20 15.97
CA SER A 10 24.89 -4.17 16.25
C SER A 10 24.65 -2.91 15.41
N ARG A 11 24.82 -1.73 16.03
CA ARG A 11 24.72 -0.42 15.35
C ARG A 11 25.95 -0.08 14.50
N SER A 12 26.99 -0.91 14.54
CA SER A 12 28.25 -0.69 13.81
C SER A 12 28.43 -1.72 12.71
N LEU A 13 28.69 -1.25 11.49
CA LEU A 13 28.76 -2.07 10.28
C LEU A 13 29.88 -3.13 10.31
N LEU A 14 31.09 -2.79 10.78
CA LEU A 14 32.22 -3.71 10.80
C LEU A 14 32.01 -4.94 11.72
N PRO A 15 31.53 -4.79 12.97
CA PRO A 15 31.13 -5.94 13.78
C PRO A 15 30.01 -6.78 13.15
N THR A 16 29.03 -6.15 12.51
CA THR A 16 27.93 -6.85 11.84
C THR A 16 28.43 -7.67 10.65
N LEU A 17 29.33 -7.14 9.82
CA LEU A 17 29.97 -7.90 8.73
C LEU A 17 30.73 -9.13 9.24
N ALA A 18 31.42 -9.02 10.38
CA ALA A 18 32.10 -10.16 10.99
C ALA A 18 31.11 -11.23 11.48
N ALA A 19 29.97 -10.82 12.03
CA ALA A 19 28.90 -11.74 12.43
C ALA A 19 28.24 -12.43 11.21
N ILE A 20 28.05 -11.69 10.11
CA ILE A 20 27.54 -12.23 8.82
C ILE A 20 28.47 -13.32 8.28
N ALA A 21 29.79 -13.10 8.34
CA ALA A 21 30.79 -14.09 7.92
C ALA A 21 30.75 -15.36 8.80
N GLN A 22 30.64 -15.22 10.13
CA GLN A 22 30.54 -16.37 11.05
C GLN A 22 29.29 -17.22 10.84
N LEU A 23 28.21 -16.60 10.35
CA LEU A 23 26.93 -17.27 10.08
C LEU A 23 26.84 -17.82 8.64
N ASN A 24 27.90 -17.69 7.82
CA ASN A 24 27.92 -18.10 6.40
C ASN A 24 26.73 -17.55 5.59
N LEU A 25 26.34 -16.29 5.87
CA LEU A 25 25.21 -15.64 5.20
C LEU A 25 25.59 -14.97 3.88
N LEU A 26 26.89 -14.91 3.56
CA LEU A 26 27.44 -14.44 2.30
C LEU A 26 28.34 -15.53 1.68
N PRO A 27 28.52 -15.53 0.34
CA PRO A 27 29.52 -16.36 -0.31
C PRO A 27 30.93 -16.15 0.26
N GLU A 28 31.74 -17.21 0.25
CA GLU A 28 33.11 -17.17 0.81
C GLU A 28 33.95 -16.07 0.13
N GLY A 29 34.44 -15.11 0.93
CA GLY A 29 35.33 -14.04 0.49
C GLY A 29 34.66 -12.69 0.23
N ASP A 30 33.33 -12.63 0.10
CA ASP A 30 32.59 -11.38 -0.13
C ASP A 30 32.59 -10.48 1.12
N ASP A 31 32.63 -11.05 2.32
CA ASP A 31 32.76 -10.34 3.58
C ASP A 31 34.04 -9.49 3.66
N ARG A 32 35.16 -10.05 3.17
CA ARG A 32 36.45 -9.35 3.11
C ARG A 32 36.41 -8.19 2.10
N ILE A 33 35.81 -8.43 0.94
CA ILE A 33 35.66 -7.41 -0.11
C ILE A 33 34.83 -6.22 0.42
N LEU A 34 33.68 -6.48 1.05
CA LEU A 34 32.83 -5.44 1.63
C LEU A 34 33.55 -4.65 2.73
N ARG A 35 34.32 -5.35 3.58
CA ARG A 35 35.13 -4.71 4.63
C ARG A 35 36.19 -3.77 4.05
N GLU A 36 36.93 -4.22 3.05
CA GLU A 36 37.97 -3.43 2.40
C GLU A 36 37.39 -2.20 1.68
N ALA A 37 36.29 -2.39 0.94
CA ALA A 37 35.58 -1.31 0.27
C ALA A 37 35.04 -0.27 1.26
N TYR A 38 34.41 -0.70 2.37
CA TYR A 38 33.90 0.21 3.40
C TYR A 38 35.01 1.06 4.02
N LEU A 39 36.14 0.44 4.38
CA LEU A 39 37.28 1.17 4.96
C LEU A 39 37.89 2.16 3.96
N PHE A 40 37.98 1.79 2.68
CA PHE A 40 38.47 2.65 1.62
C PHE A 40 37.55 3.86 1.41
N LEU A 41 36.25 3.61 1.17
CA LEU A 41 35.25 4.65 0.91
C LEU A 41 35.12 5.61 2.09
N ARG A 42 35.04 5.09 3.32
CA ARG A 42 34.91 5.94 4.50
C ARG A 42 36.15 6.78 4.75
N ARG A 43 37.34 6.26 4.46
CA ARG A 43 38.58 7.04 4.55
C ARG A 43 38.62 8.14 3.51
N LEU A 44 38.26 7.84 2.26
CA LEU A 44 38.21 8.82 1.17
C LEU A 44 37.22 9.94 1.50
N GLU A 45 36.01 9.58 1.94
CA GLU A 45 34.96 10.52 2.32
C GLU A 45 35.40 11.40 3.51
N ASN A 46 35.96 10.81 4.57
CA ASN A 46 36.45 11.59 5.71
C ASN A 46 37.57 12.56 5.30
N LEU A 47 38.47 12.15 4.41
CA LEU A 47 39.52 13.03 3.89
C LEU A 47 38.93 14.17 3.06
N LEU A 48 37.96 13.88 2.19
CA LEU A 48 37.22 14.87 1.41
C LEU A 48 36.57 15.91 2.32
N GLN A 49 35.83 15.46 3.33
CA GLN A 49 35.14 16.34 4.29
C GLN A 49 36.14 17.18 5.09
N SER A 50 37.30 16.62 5.44
CA SER A 50 38.34 17.34 6.20
C SER A 50 39.05 18.46 5.43
N ILE A 51 38.95 18.52 4.09
CA ILE A 51 39.62 19.54 3.29
C ILE A 51 39.00 20.92 3.53
N ASN A 52 37.68 21.01 3.62
CA ASN A 52 36.94 22.26 3.82
C ASN A 52 36.05 22.26 5.09
N ASP A 53 36.07 21.19 5.88
CA ASP A 53 35.16 20.97 7.02
C ASP A 53 33.67 21.00 6.61
N GLU A 54 33.38 20.43 5.43
CA GLU A 54 32.05 20.42 4.81
C GLU A 54 31.52 18.98 4.73
N GLN A 55 30.22 18.78 4.97
CA GLN A 55 29.55 17.50 4.75
C GLN A 55 29.28 17.29 3.25
N THR A 56 30.34 17.01 2.49
CA THR A 56 30.25 16.67 1.06
C THR A 56 30.47 15.17 0.83
N GLN A 57 29.79 14.64 -0.19
CA GLN A 57 29.90 13.27 -0.68
C GLN A 57 30.32 13.23 -2.17
N THR A 58 30.53 14.40 -2.77
CA THR A 58 30.83 14.56 -4.19
C THR A 58 32.34 14.76 -4.39
N LEU A 59 32.94 14.01 -5.31
CA LEU A 59 34.36 14.16 -5.65
C LEU A 59 34.66 15.57 -6.21
N PRO A 60 35.84 16.14 -5.94
CA PRO A 60 36.18 17.48 -6.36
C PRO A 60 36.38 17.58 -7.88
N GLY A 61 35.87 18.68 -8.45
CA GLY A 61 36.11 19.06 -9.85
C GLY A 61 37.48 19.70 -10.07
N ASP A 62 38.09 20.26 -9.03
CA ASP A 62 39.34 21.03 -9.11
C ASP A 62 40.60 20.16 -8.96
N GLU A 63 41.65 20.50 -9.71
CA GLU A 63 42.91 19.75 -9.73
C GLU A 63 43.63 19.70 -8.37
N LEU A 64 43.49 20.76 -7.56
CA LEU A 64 44.17 20.88 -6.28
C LEU A 64 43.64 19.87 -5.25
N ASN A 65 42.31 19.78 -5.10
CA ASN A 65 41.70 18.84 -4.18
C ASN A 65 41.81 17.40 -4.66
N ARG A 66 41.83 17.16 -5.98
CA ARG A 66 42.16 15.85 -6.55
C ARG A 66 43.57 15.40 -6.14
N ALA A 67 44.56 16.27 -6.25
CA ALA A 67 45.93 15.96 -5.82
C ALA A 67 46.03 15.72 -4.30
N ARG A 68 45.32 16.52 -3.49
CA ARG A 68 45.25 16.35 -2.02
C ARG A 68 44.67 14.99 -1.62
N LEU A 69 43.59 14.57 -2.27
CA LEU A 69 42.96 13.28 -2.01
C LEU A 69 43.84 12.10 -2.42
N ALA A 70 44.46 12.15 -3.60
CA ALA A 70 45.41 11.13 -4.04
C ALA A 70 46.55 10.97 -3.02
N TRP A 71 47.13 12.09 -2.57
CA TRP A 71 48.16 12.11 -1.56
C TRP A 71 47.68 11.57 -0.19
N GLY A 72 46.50 11.99 0.29
CA GLY A 72 45.92 11.56 1.56
C GLY A 72 45.54 10.06 1.59
N MET A 73 45.15 9.53 0.44
CA MET A 73 44.89 8.11 0.22
C MET A 73 46.16 7.30 -0.04
N ARG A 74 47.32 7.96 -0.18
CA ARG A 74 48.65 7.38 -0.43
C ARG A 74 48.74 6.64 -1.77
N VAL A 75 48.15 7.24 -2.80
CA VAL A 75 48.25 6.77 -4.19
C VAL A 75 48.98 7.80 -5.05
N GLU A 76 49.54 7.36 -6.18
CA GLU A 76 50.48 8.16 -6.96
C GLU A 76 49.82 9.36 -7.65
N ASN A 77 48.60 9.19 -8.15
CA ASN A 77 47.89 10.20 -8.90
C ASN A 77 46.36 10.00 -8.79
N TRP A 78 45.61 10.99 -9.29
CA TRP A 78 44.15 10.98 -9.28
C TRP A 78 43.57 9.79 -10.04
N GLN A 79 44.18 9.41 -11.17
CA GLN A 79 43.70 8.27 -11.97
C GLN A 79 43.77 6.96 -11.19
N THR A 80 44.88 6.69 -10.51
CA THR A 80 45.01 5.51 -9.65
C THR A 80 44.00 5.52 -8.50
N LEU A 81 43.64 6.70 -7.99
CA LEU A 81 42.59 6.82 -6.97
C LEU A 81 41.21 6.47 -7.53
N THR A 82 40.86 7.01 -8.70
CA THR A 82 39.56 6.75 -9.35
C THR A 82 39.45 5.29 -9.77
N ASP A 83 40.50 4.70 -10.33
CA ASP A 83 40.49 3.28 -10.72
C ASP A 83 40.28 2.37 -9.50
N ALA A 84 40.91 2.69 -8.36
CA ALA A 84 40.71 1.96 -7.11
C ALA A 84 39.30 2.17 -6.52
N LEU A 85 38.76 3.39 -6.61
CA LEU A 85 37.40 3.71 -6.20
C LEU A 85 36.38 2.92 -7.02
N ASP A 86 36.49 2.97 -8.34
CA ASP A 86 35.61 2.28 -9.27
C ASP A 86 35.67 0.77 -9.05
N GLY A 87 36.87 0.22 -8.81
CA GLY A 87 37.04 -1.20 -8.46
C GLY A 87 36.31 -1.60 -7.17
N HIS A 88 36.42 -0.79 -6.11
CA HIS A 88 35.70 -1.05 -4.86
C HIS A 88 34.18 -0.90 -5.03
N MET A 89 33.71 0.11 -5.76
CA MET A 89 32.28 0.32 -6.02
C MET A 89 31.69 -0.80 -6.88
N ALA A 90 32.38 -1.22 -7.93
CA ALA A 90 31.96 -2.33 -8.78
C ALA A 90 31.87 -3.65 -8.01
N ALA A 91 32.83 -3.92 -7.12
CA ALA A 91 32.82 -5.11 -6.28
C ALA A 91 31.66 -5.11 -5.27
N VAL A 92 31.36 -3.97 -4.65
CA VAL A 92 30.17 -3.82 -3.77
C VAL A 92 28.88 -3.99 -4.56
N ARG A 93 28.79 -3.39 -5.75
CA ARG A 93 27.61 -3.50 -6.62
C ARG A 93 27.37 -4.94 -7.06
N ARG A 94 28.41 -5.67 -7.44
CA ARG A 94 28.30 -7.11 -7.74
C ARG A 94 27.69 -7.88 -6.55
N ILE A 95 28.25 -7.71 -5.35
CA ILE A 95 27.77 -8.42 -4.15
C ILE A 95 26.33 -8.00 -3.79
N PHE A 96 25.98 -6.73 -3.98
CA PHE A 96 24.62 -6.24 -3.78
C PHE A 96 23.63 -6.86 -4.77
N ASN A 97 23.98 -6.89 -6.06
CA ASN A 97 23.17 -7.47 -7.12
C ASN A 97 22.99 -8.98 -6.92
N ASP A 98 24.07 -9.70 -6.56
CA ASP A 98 24.04 -11.14 -6.26
C ASP A 98 23.14 -11.45 -5.04
N LEU A 99 23.04 -10.52 -4.07
CA LEU A 99 22.28 -10.71 -2.83
C LEU A 99 20.79 -10.31 -2.93
N ILE A 100 20.47 -9.31 -3.75
CA ILE A 100 19.10 -8.75 -3.88
C ILE A 100 18.39 -9.26 -5.13
N GLY A 101 19.12 -9.87 -6.08
CA GLY A 101 18.54 -10.57 -7.22
C GLY A 101 17.97 -9.63 -8.27
N ASP A 102 18.71 -8.58 -8.63
CA ASP A 102 18.40 -7.76 -9.80
C ASP A 102 19.26 -8.22 -10.99
N ASP A 103 18.57 -8.74 -12.01
CA ASP A 103 19.05 -9.00 -13.37
C ASP A 103 19.46 -7.67 -14.07
N GLU A 104 20.46 -6.96 -13.54
CA GLU A 104 21.13 -5.84 -14.23
C GLU A 104 22.39 -6.32 -14.97
N SER A 105 22.23 -7.26 -15.90
CA SER A 105 23.12 -7.34 -17.06
C SER A 105 22.42 -6.65 -18.21
N GLU A 106 23.10 -5.79 -18.98
CA GLU A 106 22.63 -5.26 -20.27
C GLU A 106 22.05 -6.43 -21.09
N SER A 107 20.73 -6.58 -21.02
CA SER A 107 19.99 -7.69 -21.57
C SER A 107 19.11 -7.16 -22.70
N PRO A 108 18.55 -8.04 -23.53
CA PRO A 108 17.56 -7.67 -24.55
C PRO A 108 16.37 -6.83 -24.04
N ASP A 109 16.19 -6.70 -22.71
CA ASP A 109 15.19 -5.82 -22.09
C ASP A 109 15.44 -4.33 -22.33
N ASP A 110 16.67 -3.87 -22.57
CA ASP A 110 16.92 -2.44 -22.83
C ASP A 110 16.40 -2.00 -24.21
N GLU A 111 16.52 -2.85 -25.25
CA GLU A 111 15.92 -2.60 -26.57
C GLU A 111 14.38 -2.70 -26.52
N LEU A 112 13.84 -3.67 -25.76
CA LEU A 112 12.41 -3.76 -25.51
C LEU A 112 11.89 -2.52 -24.76
N SER A 113 12.65 -2.00 -23.79
CA SER A 113 12.34 -0.78 -23.05
C SER A 113 12.24 0.45 -23.97
N GLU A 114 13.10 0.55 -24.99
CA GLU A 114 13.00 1.62 -25.99
C GLU A 114 11.71 1.54 -26.80
N HIS A 115 11.32 0.35 -27.29
CA HIS A 115 10.06 0.20 -28.04
C HIS A 115 8.81 0.51 -27.20
N TRP A 116 8.82 0.20 -25.91
CA TRP A 116 7.71 0.57 -25.01
C TRP A 116 7.69 2.08 -24.70
N ARG A 117 8.85 2.73 -24.67
CA ARG A 117 8.93 4.20 -24.59
C ARG A 117 8.43 4.86 -25.88
N GLU A 118 8.80 4.35 -27.05
CA GLU A 118 8.30 4.80 -28.35
C GLU A 118 6.77 4.64 -28.40
N LEU A 119 6.24 3.47 -28.01
CA LEU A 119 4.80 3.26 -27.93
C LEU A 119 4.13 4.31 -27.03
N TRP A 120 4.71 4.62 -25.87
CA TRP A 120 4.17 5.68 -25.01
C TRP A 120 4.29 7.08 -25.62
N GLN A 121 5.40 7.42 -26.26
CA GLN A 121 5.68 8.76 -26.79
C GLN A 121 4.97 9.04 -28.12
N ASP A 122 4.77 8.02 -28.94
CA ASP A 122 4.26 8.10 -30.31
C ASP A 122 2.87 7.49 -30.49
N ALA A 123 2.21 7.00 -29.42
CA ALA A 123 0.83 6.47 -29.44
C ALA A 123 -0.25 7.40 -30.05
N LEU A 124 0.08 8.64 -30.43
CA LEU A 124 -0.81 9.55 -31.17
C LEU A 124 -0.77 9.33 -32.69
N GLN A 125 0.21 8.58 -33.19
CA GLN A 125 0.32 8.16 -34.58
C GLN A 125 -0.23 6.73 -34.65
N GLU A 126 -1.38 6.55 -35.29
CA GLU A 126 -2.04 5.23 -35.48
C GLU A 126 -1.25 4.27 -36.39
N ASP A 127 0.06 4.48 -36.58
CA ASP A 127 0.86 3.63 -37.46
C ASP A 127 1.11 2.26 -36.83
N ASP A 128 0.35 1.31 -37.36
CA ASP A 128 0.02 -0.05 -36.93
C ASP A 128 1.19 -1.06 -36.88
N THR A 129 2.44 -0.59 -36.70
CA THR A 129 3.66 -1.40 -36.97
C THR A 129 4.62 -1.55 -35.80
N THR A 130 4.23 -1.21 -34.56
CA THR A 130 5.11 -1.42 -33.40
C THR A 130 5.35 -2.93 -33.18
N PRO A 131 6.61 -3.41 -33.18
CA PRO A 131 6.93 -4.84 -33.08
C PRO A 131 6.39 -5.50 -31.81
N VAL A 132 6.23 -4.75 -30.73
CA VAL A 132 5.79 -5.24 -29.41
C VAL A 132 4.32 -5.70 -29.37
N LEU A 133 3.46 -5.23 -30.28
CA LEU A 133 2.04 -5.58 -30.33
C LEU A 133 1.69 -6.63 -31.41
N THR A 134 2.70 -7.17 -32.11
CA THR A 134 2.51 -8.10 -33.24
C THR A 134 1.87 -9.44 -32.85
N HIS A 135 1.94 -9.81 -31.57
CA HIS A 135 1.33 -11.04 -31.05
C HIS A 135 -0.18 -10.91 -30.80
N LEU A 136 -0.73 -9.69 -30.80
CA LEU A 136 -2.16 -9.41 -30.63
C LEU A 136 -2.90 -9.51 -31.96
N SER A 137 -4.21 -9.76 -31.90
CA SER A 137 -5.08 -9.66 -33.07
C SER A 137 -5.16 -8.21 -33.57
N ASP A 138 -5.50 -8.00 -34.84
CA ASP A 138 -5.62 -6.64 -35.38
C ASP A 138 -6.66 -5.81 -34.59
N ASP A 139 -7.82 -6.38 -34.24
CA ASP A 139 -8.85 -5.67 -33.44
C ASP A 139 -8.35 -5.29 -32.05
N ASP A 140 -7.65 -6.20 -31.37
CA ASP A 140 -7.10 -5.95 -30.03
C ASP A 140 -5.96 -4.93 -30.07
N ARG A 141 -5.11 -4.96 -31.10
CA ARG A 141 -4.03 -3.99 -31.31
C ARG A 141 -4.60 -2.58 -31.49
N HIS A 142 -5.61 -2.42 -32.36
CA HIS A 142 -6.30 -1.13 -32.55
C HIS A 142 -6.92 -0.63 -31.25
N ARG A 143 -7.55 -1.51 -30.47
CA ARG A 143 -8.12 -1.16 -29.16
C ARG A 143 -7.06 -0.72 -28.15
N VAL A 144 -5.93 -1.42 -28.06
CA VAL A 144 -4.83 -1.06 -27.15
C VAL A 144 -4.27 0.31 -27.51
N VAL A 145 -3.96 0.55 -28.79
CA VAL A 145 -3.44 1.85 -29.26
C VAL A 145 -4.44 2.96 -28.97
N ALA A 146 -5.73 2.75 -29.26
CA ALA A 146 -6.78 3.71 -28.95
C ALA A 146 -6.88 4.04 -27.45
N LEU A 147 -6.79 3.03 -26.57
CA LEU A 147 -6.81 3.23 -25.11
C LEU A 147 -5.61 4.06 -24.62
N ILE A 148 -4.42 3.81 -25.18
CA ILE A 148 -3.21 4.57 -24.84
C ILE A 148 -3.35 6.03 -25.32
N ALA A 149 -3.81 6.22 -26.56
CA ALA A 149 -4.02 7.53 -27.16
C ALA A 149 -5.06 8.35 -26.37
N ASP A 150 -6.21 7.74 -26.04
CA ASP A 150 -7.28 8.35 -25.25
C ASP A 150 -6.77 8.76 -23.86
N PHE A 151 -6.01 7.90 -23.19
CA PHE A 151 -5.42 8.20 -21.89
C PHE A 151 -4.45 9.38 -21.98
N ARG A 152 -3.56 9.42 -22.99
CA ARG A 152 -2.65 10.55 -23.23
C ARG A 152 -3.38 11.86 -23.50
N LEU A 153 -4.45 11.82 -24.29
CA LEU A 153 -5.30 12.99 -24.51
C LEU A 153 -5.95 13.47 -23.22
N GLU A 154 -6.31 12.56 -22.32
CA GLU A 154 -6.80 12.92 -20.99
C GLU A 154 -5.70 13.57 -20.13
N LEU A 155 -4.45 13.08 -20.19
CA LEU A 155 -3.31 13.69 -19.50
C LEU A 155 -3.14 15.17 -19.87
N ASN A 156 -3.25 15.47 -21.17
CA ASN A 156 -3.07 16.84 -21.69
C ASN A 156 -4.19 17.79 -21.25
N LYS A 157 -5.37 17.27 -20.91
CA LYS A 157 -6.51 18.08 -20.41
C LYS A 157 -6.39 18.41 -18.93
N ARG A 158 -5.65 17.61 -18.15
CA ARG A 158 -5.51 17.78 -16.70
C ARG A 158 -4.22 18.54 -16.37
N ALA A 159 -4.29 19.43 -15.38
CA ALA A 159 -3.12 20.17 -14.92
C ALA A 159 -2.23 19.28 -14.03
N ILE A 160 -1.32 18.52 -14.65
CA ILE A 160 -0.33 17.68 -13.96
C ILE A 160 0.94 18.51 -13.73
N GLY A 161 1.47 18.52 -12.52
CA GLY A 161 2.76 19.17 -12.22
C GLY A 161 3.93 18.49 -12.95
N PRO A 162 5.08 19.19 -13.10
CA PRO A 162 6.24 18.65 -13.83
C PRO A 162 6.74 17.33 -13.24
N ARG A 163 6.69 17.19 -11.90
CA ARG A 163 7.07 15.96 -11.20
C ARG A 163 6.14 14.79 -11.54
N GLY A 164 4.82 15.00 -11.52
CA GLY A 164 3.85 13.95 -11.87
C GLY A 164 4.01 13.47 -13.31
N ARG A 165 4.31 14.38 -14.24
CA ARG A 165 4.58 14.04 -15.64
C ARG A 165 5.86 13.20 -15.79
N GLN A 166 6.93 13.59 -15.10
CA GLN A 166 8.18 12.83 -15.09
C GLN A 166 7.99 11.40 -14.56
N VAL A 167 7.24 11.24 -13.46
CA VAL A 167 6.96 9.92 -12.88
C VAL A 167 6.10 9.08 -13.83
N LEU A 168 5.09 9.67 -14.48
CA LEU A 168 4.29 8.96 -15.48
C LEU A 168 5.11 8.52 -16.69
N ASP A 169 5.97 9.38 -17.23
CA ASP A 169 6.80 9.05 -18.39
C ASP A 169 7.80 7.93 -18.09
N HIS A 170 8.15 7.72 -16.80
CA HIS A 170 8.93 6.58 -16.34
C HIS A 170 8.06 5.34 -16.06
N LEU A 171 6.89 5.50 -15.44
CA LEU A 171 5.99 4.40 -15.07
C LEU A 171 5.32 3.74 -16.29
N MET A 172 4.85 4.54 -17.24
CA MET A 172 4.01 4.08 -18.34
C MET A 172 4.69 3.04 -19.24
N PRO A 173 5.96 3.19 -19.67
CA PRO A 173 6.65 2.16 -20.44
C PRO A 173 6.68 0.80 -19.73
N HIS A 174 6.98 0.78 -18.43
CA HIS A 174 6.98 -0.45 -17.63
C HIS A 174 5.59 -1.07 -17.51
N LEU A 175 4.58 -0.25 -17.20
CA LEU A 175 3.19 -0.70 -17.13
C LEU A 175 2.70 -1.26 -18.46
N LEU A 176 2.99 -0.59 -19.58
CA LEU A 176 2.63 -1.04 -20.90
C LEU A 176 3.35 -2.33 -21.27
N SER A 177 4.63 -2.48 -20.90
CA SER A 177 5.36 -3.72 -21.14
C SER A 177 4.70 -4.93 -20.48
N ASP A 178 4.33 -4.81 -19.20
CA ASP A 178 3.71 -5.90 -18.44
C ASP A 178 2.26 -6.18 -18.89
N VAL A 179 1.49 -5.14 -19.23
CA VAL A 179 0.08 -5.27 -19.63
C VAL A 179 -0.04 -5.75 -21.07
N CYS A 180 0.69 -5.13 -22.00
CA CYS A 180 0.55 -5.38 -23.43
C CYS A 180 1.25 -6.65 -23.88
N SER A 181 2.17 -7.23 -23.10
CA SER A 181 2.73 -8.56 -23.36
C SER A 181 1.73 -9.71 -23.12
N ARG A 182 0.54 -9.40 -22.60
CA ARG A 182 -0.50 -10.40 -22.31
C ARG A 182 -1.45 -10.57 -23.49
N ALA A 183 -1.89 -11.80 -23.72
CA ALA A 183 -2.90 -12.08 -24.75
C ALA A 183 -4.25 -11.38 -24.50
N ASP A 184 -4.57 -11.04 -23.25
CA ASP A 184 -5.80 -10.35 -22.86
C ASP A 184 -5.65 -8.82 -22.75
N ALA A 185 -4.52 -8.24 -23.20
CA ALA A 185 -4.09 -6.85 -23.00
C ALA A 185 -5.18 -5.74 -23.03
N PRO A 186 -6.15 -5.73 -23.97
CA PRO A 186 -7.20 -4.69 -23.99
C PRO A 186 -8.03 -4.64 -22.70
N VAL A 187 -8.23 -5.77 -22.04
CA VAL A 187 -9.06 -5.89 -20.84
C VAL A 187 -8.41 -5.27 -19.59
N PRO A 188 -7.20 -5.68 -19.13
CA PRO A 188 -6.53 -5.01 -18.03
C PRO A 188 -6.23 -3.55 -18.35
N LEU A 189 -5.83 -3.22 -19.58
CA LEU A 189 -5.53 -1.83 -19.94
C LEU A 189 -6.75 -0.91 -19.78
N SER A 190 -7.92 -1.31 -20.31
CA SER A 190 -9.17 -0.54 -20.16
C SER A 190 -9.65 -0.42 -18.70
N ARG A 191 -9.20 -1.30 -17.81
CA ARG A 191 -9.50 -1.27 -16.37
C ARG A 191 -8.49 -0.44 -15.57
N LEU A 192 -7.25 -0.36 -16.03
CA LEU A 192 -6.18 0.41 -15.41
C LEU A 192 -6.26 1.90 -15.76
N THR A 193 -6.66 2.25 -16.99
CA THR A 193 -6.72 3.67 -17.41
C THR A 193 -7.63 4.52 -16.52
N PRO A 194 -8.85 4.11 -16.10
CA PRO A 194 -9.68 4.92 -15.20
C PRO A 194 -9.07 5.07 -13.80
N LEU A 195 -8.35 4.04 -13.33
CA LEU A 195 -7.63 4.08 -12.06
C LEU A 195 -6.51 5.11 -12.12
N LEU A 196 -5.65 5.03 -13.15
CA LEU A 196 -4.56 5.98 -13.37
C LEU A 196 -5.07 7.40 -13.50
N SER A 197 -6.13 7.63 -14.29
CA SER A 197 -6.80 8.93 -14.42
C SER A 197 -7.37 9.44 -13.09
N GLY A 198 -7.78 8.55 -12.19
CA GLY A 198 -8.25 8.90 -10.84
C GLY A 198 -7.13 9.38 -9.91
N ILE A 199 -5.93 8.82 -10.04
CA ILE A 199 -4.78 9.11 -9.14
C ILE A 199 -3.78 10.09 -9.71
N ILE A 200 -3.96 10.52 -10.95
CA ILE A 200 -2.99 11.31 -11.72
C ILE A 200 -2.54 12.62 -11.08
N THR A 201 -3.41 13.25 -10.29
CA THR A 201 -3.12 14.50 -9.58
C THR A 201 -2.40 14.25 -8.25
N ARG A 202 -2.25 13.00 -7.85
CA ARG A 202 -1.66 12.56 -6.58
C ARG A 202 -0.34 11.84 -6.85
N THR A 203 0.72 12.63 -6.99
CA THR A 203 2.05 12.15 -7.38
C THR A 203 2.58 11.02 -6.47
N THR A 204 2.23 11.01 -5.19
CA THR A 204 2.65 9.97 -4.24
C THR A 204 2.21 8.56 -4.63
N TYR A 205 0.99 8.40 -5.19
CA TYR A 205 0.52 7.08 -5.64
C TYR A 205 1.23 6.64 -6.92
N LEU A 206 1.57 7.58 -7.80
CA LEU A 206 2.33 7.28 -9.02
C LEU A 206 3.77 6.90 -8.67
N GLU A 207 4.38 7.61 -7.71
CA GLU A 207 5.71 7.30 -7.18
C GLU A 207 5.72 5.91 -6.53
N LEU A 208 4.71 5.56 -5.73
CA LEU A 208 4.57 4.22 -5.17
C LEU A 208 4.56 3.13 -6.25
N LEU A 209 3.77 3.31 -7.32
CA LEU A 209 3.74 2.32 -8.42
C LEU A 209 5.05 2.27 -9.21
N SER A 210 5.78 3.38 -9.27
CA SER A 210 7.07 3.48 -9.95
C SER A 210 8.22 2.88 -9.13
N GLU A 211 8.21 3.06 -7.81
CA GLU A 211 9.27 2.61 -6.90
C GLU A 211 9.13 1.14 -6.49
N PHE A 212 7.92 0.59 -6.55
CA PHE A 212 7.63 -0.78 -6.16
C PHE A 212 7.08 -1.61 -7.34
N PRO A 213 7.94 -2.20 -8.19
CA PRO A 213 7.52 -3.03 -9.33
C PRO A 213 6.63 -4.22 -8.93
N GLY A 214 6.84 -4.77 -7.72
CA GLY A 214 5.98 -5.82 -7.17
C GLY A 214 4.53 -5.38 -7.02
N ALA A 215 4.29 -4.17 -6.52
CA ALA A 215 2.95 -3.61 -6.38
C ALA A 215 2.29 -3.38 -7.74
N LEU A 216 3.04 -2.91 -8.74
CA LEU A 216 2.57 -2.76 -10.11
C LEU A 216 2.16 -4.11 -10.73
N LYS A 217 2.97 -5.16 -10.55
CA LYS A 217 2.65 -6.52 -11.01
C LYS A 217 1.36 -7.05 -10.36
N HIS A 218 1.19 -6.87 -9.04
CA HIS A 218 -0.04 -7.25 -8.35
C HIS A 218 -1.26 -6.44 -8.82
N LEU A 219 -1.09 -5.13 -9.03
CA LEU A 219 -2.13 -4.26 -9.58
C LEU A 219 -2.61 -4.77 -10.95
N ILE A 220 -1.69 -5.05 -11.87
CA ILE A 220 -1.99 -5.55 -13.22
C ILE A 220 -2.69 -6.90 -13.14
N SER A 221 -2.16 -7.84 -12.35
CA SER A 221 -2.73 -9.18 -12.20
C SER A 221 -4.16 -9.15 -11.65
N LEU A 222 -4.41 -8.35 -10.61
CA LEU A 222 -5.74 -8.23 -10.01
C LEU A 222 -6.73 -7.53 -10.94
N CYS A 223 -6.31 -6.48 -11.64
CA CYS A 223 -7.13 -5.77 -12.62
C CYS A 223 -7.46 -6.64 -13.85
N ALA A 224 -6.52 -7.48 -14.30
CA ALA A 224 -6.77 -8.46 -15.35
C ALA A 224 -7.83 -9.49 -14.90
N ALA A 225 -7.70 -10.00 -13.68
CA ALA A 225 -8.57 -11.04 -13.16
C ALA A 225 -9.98 -10.54 -12.79
N SER A 226 -10.13 -9.33 -12.24
CA SER A 226 -11.42 -8.87 -11.70
C SER A 226 -11.73 -7.40 -12.00
N PRO A 227 -12.85 -7.11 -12.71
CA PRO A 227 -13.31 -5.73 -12.90
C PRO A 227 -13.80 -5.11 -11.58
N MET A 228 -14.28 -5.91 -10.63
CA MET A 228 -14.70 -5.44 -9.31
C MET A 228 -13.51 -4.84 -8.54
N ILE A 229 -12.37 -5.52 -8.52
CA ILE A 229 -11.16 -5.01 -7.85
C ILE A 229 -10.65 -3.76 -8.54
N ALA A 230 -10.57 -3.75 -9.88
CA ALA A 230 -10.16 -2.58 -10.63
C ALA A 230 -11.02 -1.35 -10.29
N SER A 231 -12.35 -1.53 -10.26
CA SER A 231 -13.30 -0.46 -9.92
C SER A 231 -13.13 0.02 -8.48
N LYS A 232 -12.81 -0.90 -7.57
CA LYS A 232 -12.59 -0.60 -6.16
C LYS A 232 -11.30 0.17 -5.92
N LEU A 233 -10.19 -0.23 -6.55
CA LEU A 233 -8.91 0.48 -6.48
C LEU A 233 -9.00 1.88 -7.11
N ALA A 234 -9.75 2.02 -8.21
CA ALA A 234 -10.01 3.33 -8.82
C ALA A 234 -10.84 4.25 -7.89
N ARG A 235 -11.82 3.70 -7.15
CA ARG A 235 -12.64 4.47 -6.21
C ARG A 235 -11.89 4.78 -4.90
N TYR A 236 -11.06 3.87 -4.42
CA TYR A 236 -10.31 3.98 -3.17
C TYR A 236 -8.79 3.80 -3.40
N PRO A 237 -8.09 4.81 -3.94
CA PRO A 237 -6.65 4.72 -4.21
C PRO A 237 -5.74 4.42 -3.02
N LEU A 238 -6.21 4.69 -1.78
CA LEU A 238 -5.47 4.33 -0.56
C LEU A 238 -5.19 2.83 -0.45
N LEU A 239 -5.99 2.01 -1.14
CA LEU A 239 -5.81 0.56 -1.17
C LEU A 239 -4.58 0.12 -1.98
N LEU A 240 -3.92 1.03 -2.71
CA LEU A 240 -2.66 0.72 -3.38
C LEU A 240 -1.56 0.36 -2.37
N ASP A 241 -1.65 0.84 -1.13
CA ASP A 241 -0.72 0.50 -0.05
C ASP A 241 -0.79 -1.00 0.30
N GLU A 242 -1.96 -1.62 0.16
CA GLU A 242 -2.14 -3.07 0.38
C GLU A 242 -1.42 -3.92 -0.67
N LEU A 243 -1.03 -3.34 -1.80
CA LEU A 243 -0.31 -4.04 -2.88
C LEU A 243 1.20 -4.17 -2.60
N LEU A 244 1.71 -3.47 -1.59
CA LEU A 244 3.14 -3.45 -1.25
C LEU A 244 3.61 -4.76 -0.58
N ASP A 245 2.75 -5.43 0.19
CA ASP A 245 3.08 -6.69 0.87
C ASP A 245 2.20 -7.85 0.34
N PRO A 246 2.77 -8.75 -0.47
CA PRO A 246 2.04 -9.89 -1.00
C PRO A 246 1.55 -10.83 0.09
N ASN A 247 2.23 -10.89 1.24
CA ASN A 247 1.87 -11.81 2.32
C ASN A 247 0.55 -11.40 2.97
N THR A 248 0.30 -10.10 3.15
CA THR A 248 -0.96 -9.61 3.70
C THR A 248 -2.06 -9.55 2.63
N LEU A 249 -1.70 -9.25 1.38
CA LEU A 249 -2.65 -9.13 0.27
C LEU A 249 -3.36 -10.46 -0.04
N TYR A 250 -2.62 -11.57 -0.10
CA TYR A 250 -3.16 -12.89 -0.46
C TYR A 250 -3.45 -13.79 0.74
N GLN A 251 -3.15 -13.35 1.96
CA GLN A 251 -3.55 -14.03 3.19
C GLN A 251 -4.53 -13.14 3.98
N PRO A 252 -5.84 -13.41 3.86
CA PRO A 252 -6.86 -12.71 4.63
C PRO A 252 -6.60 -12.86 6.13
N THR A 253 -7.05 -11.86 6.90
CA THR A 253 -7.02 -11.91 8.36
C THR A 253 -7.71 -13.16 8.88
N ALA A 254 -7.11 -13.80 9.89
CA ALA A 254 -7.72 -14.95 10.56
C ALA A 254 -9.10 -14.56 11.11
N THR A 255 -10.06 -15.50 11.04
CA THR A 255 -11.47 -15.23 11.36
C THR A 255 -11.70 -14.70 12.78
N ASP A 256 -10.85 -15.08 13.73
CA ASP A 256 -10.87 -14.64 15.12
C ASP A 256 -10.10 -13.33 15.38
N ALA A 257 -9.30 -12.87 14.41
CA ALA A 257 -8.41 -11.72 14.57
C ALA A 257 -8.98 -10.38 14.02
N TYR A 258 -10.13 -10.38 13.33
CA TYR A 258 -10.71 -9.16 12.75
C TYR A 258 -10.93 -8.04 13.78
N ARG A 259 -11.37 -8.38 15.00
CA ARG A 259 -11.60 -7.40 16.06
C ARG A 259 -10.28 -6.81 16.57
N ASP A 260 -9.24 -7.64 16.69
CA ASP A 260 -7.94 -7.21 17.19
C ASP A 260 -7.20 -6.36 16.14
N GLU A 261 -7.22 -6.75 14.87
CA GLU A 261 -6.68 -5.94 13.78
C GLU A 261 -7.42 -4.59 13.67
N LEU A 262 -8.75 -4.59 13.81
CA LEU A 262 -9.52 -3.34 13.76
C LEU A 262 -9.15 -2.41 14.94
N ARG A 263 -9.02 -2.94 16.16
CA ARG A 263 -8.56 -2.15 17.31
C ARG A 263 -7.18 -1.57 17.05
N GLN A 264 -6.25 -2.38 16.55
CA GLN A 264 -4.90 -1.92 16.23
C GLN A 264 -4.92 -0.81 15.16
N TYR A 265 -5.77 -0.94 14.15
CA TYR A 265 -5.95 0.07 13.11
C TYR A 265 -6.49 1.40 13.65
N LEU A 266 -7.37 1.35 14.66
CA LEU A 266 -7.97 2.54 15.28
C LEU A 266 -7.08 3.23 16.32
N LEU A 267 -6.02 2.57 16.84
CA LEU A 267 -5.10 3.17 17.84
C LEU A 267 -4.44 4.48 17.38
N ARG A 268 -4.26 4.67 16.08
CA ARG A 268 -3.67 5.88 15.50
C ARG A 268 -4.67 7.02 15.31
N VAL A 269 -5.94 6.79 15.58
CA VAL A 269 -7.04 7.72 15.32
C VAL A 269 -7.52 8.31 16.65
N PRO A 270 -7.63 9.64 16.79
CA PRO A 270 -8.13 10.26 18.02
C PRO A 270 -9.55 9.79 18.34
N GLU A 271 -9.81 9.39 19.59
CA GLU A 271 -11.13 8.89 20.02
C GLU A 271 -12.23 9.97 20.00
N GLU A 272 -11.84 11.24 20.17
CA GLU A 272 -12.75 12.39 20.21
C GLU A 272 -13.21 12.84 18.82
N ASP A 273 -12.51 12.43 17.75
CA ASP A 273 -12.81 12.83 16.38
C ASP A 273 -13.69 11.78 15.67
N GLU A 274 -15.00 11.97 15.74
CA GLU A 274 -15.99 11.06 15.14
C GLU A 274 -15.78 10.88 13.63
N GLU A 275 -15.42 11.96 12.91
CA GLU A 275 -15.27 11.91 11.46
C GLU A 275 -14.09 11.03 11.07
N GLN A 276 -12.95 11.19 11.75
CA GLN A 276 -11.77 10.36 11.52
C GLN A 276 -12.00 8.90 11.92
N GLN A 277 -12.71 8.64 13.02
CA GLN A 277 -13.06 7.27 13.43
C GLN A 277 -13.92 6.58 12.37
N LEU A 278 -14.95 7.27 11.88
CA LEU A 278 -15.83 6.75 10.83
C LEU A 278 -15.08 6.51 9.53
N GLU A 279 -14.17 7.41 9.15
CA GLU A 279 -13.34 7.24 7.97
C GLU A 279 -12.37 6.06 8.11
N ALA A 280 -11.76 5.88 9.29
CA ALA A 280 -10.88 4.76 9.56
C ALA A 280 -11.62 3.41 9.49
N LEU A 281 -12.85 3.32 10.00
CA LEU A 281 -13.71 2.14 9.84
C LEU A 281 -13.99 1.83 8.37
N ARG A 282 -14.28 2.86 7.55
CA ARG A 282 -14.49 2.67 6.11
C ARG A 282 -13.23 2.16 5.43
N GLN A 283 -12.08 2.76 5.72
CA GLN A 283 -10.79 2.34 5.15
C GLN A 283 -10.47 0.89 5.51
N PHE A 284 -10.64 0.50 6.78
CA PHE A 284 -10.43 -0.88 7.23
C PHE A 284 -11.36 -1.86 6.51
N LYS A 285 -12.68 -1.54 6.40
CA LYS A 285 -13.63 -2.35 5.62
C LYS A 285 -13.14 -2.53 4.18
N GLN A 286 -12.71 -1.45 3.53
CA GLN A 286 -12.24 -1.52 2.15
C GLN A 286 -10.95 -2.34 2.02
N ALA A 287 -9.98 -2.20 2.93
CA ALA A 287 -8.75 -3.00 2.93
C ALA A 287 -9.04 -4.50 3.08
N GLN A 288 -9.82 -4.87 4.10
CA GLN A 288 -10.16 -6.27 4.36
C GLN A 288 -10.95 -6.91 3.22
N MET A 289 -11.93 -6.21 2.65
CA MET A 289 -12.64 -6.70 1.48
C MET A 289 -11.74 -6.86 0.25
N LEU A 290 -10.65 -6.07 0.13
CA LEU A 290 -9.70 -6.23 -0.98
C LEU A 290 -8.87 -7.49 -0.76
N ARG A 291 -8.35 -7.70 0.45
CA ARG A 291 -7.58 -8.90 0.82
C ARG A 291 -8.40 -10.19 0.61
N VAL A 292 -9.66 -10.21 1.03
CA VAL A 292 -10.57 -11.35 0.80
C VAL A 292 -10.76 -11.59 -0.70
N ALA A 293 -11.02 -10.54 -1.49
CA ALA A 293 -11.20 -10.68 -2.94
C ALA A 293 -9.92 -11.10 -3.68
N ALA A 294 -8.77 -10.57 -3.27
CA ALA A 294 -7.48 -10.92 -3.84
C ALA A 294 -7.12 -12.39 -3.55
N ALA A 295 -7.41 -12.87 -2.34
CA ALA A 295 -7.19 -14.27 -1.94
C ALA A 295 -8.12 -15.25 -2.65
N ASP A 296 -9.39 -14.88 -2.85
CA ASP A 296 -10.37 -15.63 -3.64
C ASP A 296 -9.90 -15.80 -5.10
N ILE A 297 -9.46 -14.69 -5.72
CA ILE A 297 -8.94 -14.70 -7.10
C ILE A 297 -7.63 -15.49 -7.23
N ALA A 298 -6.73 -15.35 -6.25
CA ALA A 298 -5.46 -16.07 -6.24
C ALA A 298 -5.61 -17.56 -5.88
N GLY A 299 -6.80 -17.99 -5.44
CA GLY A 299 -7.07 -19.35 -5.00
C GLY A 299 -6.46 -19.72 -3.65
N THR A 300 -5.96 -18.74 -2.89
CA THR A 300 -5.42 -18.94 -1.54
C THR A 300 -6.53 -19.03 -0.49
N LEU A 301 -7.70 -18.45 -0.77
CA LEU A 301 -8.92 -18.60 0.02
C LEU A 301 -9.97 -19.38 -0.79
N PRO A 302 -10.50 -20.51 -0.27
CA PRO A 302 -11.60 -21.20 -0.91
C PRO A 302 -12.86 -20.33 -0.98
N VAL A 303 -13.55 -20.29 -2.12
CA VAL A 303 -14.79 -19.51 -2.30
C VAL A 303 -15.85 -19.78 -1.22
N MET A 304 -15.93 -21.01 -0.72
CA MET A 304 -16.85 -21.42 0.36
C MET A 304 -16.57 -20.71 1.69
N LYS A 305 -15.40 -20.11 1.86
CA LYS A 305 -15.00 -19.34 3.05
C LYS A 305 -15.13 -17.84 2.88
N VAL A 306 -15.41 -17.34 1.68
CA VAL A 306 -15.55 -15.90 1.43
C VAL A 306 -16.67 -15.30 2.28
N SER A 307 -17.85 -15.92 2.30
CA SER A 307 -18.98 -15.44 3.11
C SER A 307 -18.72 -15.50 4.62
N ASP A 308 -17.95 -16.50 5.09
CA ASP A 308 -17.50 -16.55 6.49
C ASP A 308 -16.66 -15.31 6.81
N HIS A 309 -15.64 -15.00 5.99
CA HIS A 309 -14.76 -13.84 6.20
C HIS A 309 -15.52 -12.51 6.15
N LEU A 310 -16.47 -12.36 5.23
CA LEU A 310 -17.28 -11.15 5.14
C LEU A 310 -18.22 -11.00 6.36
N THR A 311 -18.75 -12.11 6.88
CA THR A 311 -19.56 -12.12 8.11
C THR A 311 -18.74 -11.73 9.33
N TRP A 312 -17.55 -12.32 9.51
CA TRP A 312 -16.64 -11.95 10.61
C TRP A 312 -16.20 -10.48 10.54
N LEU A 313 -15.91 -9.97 9.35
CA LEU A 313 -15.61 -8.55 9.14
C LEU A 313 -16.80 -7.66 9.54
N ALA A 314 -18.01 -8.01 9.12
CA ALA A 314 -19.21 -7.25 9.46
C ALA A 314 -19.46 -7.23 10.97
N GLU A 315 -19.31 -8.36 11.66
CA GLU A 315 -19.43 -8.42 13.12
C GLU A 315 -18.39 -7.55 13.83
N ALA A 316 -17.13 -7.56 13.38
CA ALA A 316 -16.08 -6.73 13.96
C ALA A 316 -16.37 -5.22 13.78
N ILE A 317 -16.88 -4.82 12.62
CA ILE A 317 -17.30 -3.44 12.36
C ILE A 317 -18.50 -3.06 13.22
N ILE A 318 -19.51 -3.93 13.36
CA ILE A 318 -20.68 -3.69 14.21
C ILE A 318 -20.24 -3.50 15.67
N ASP A 319 -19.34 -4.35 16.18
CA ASP A 319 -18.81 -4.24 17.55
C ASP A 319 -18.14 -2.88 17.78
N ALA A 320 -17.28 -2.44 16.86
CA ALA A 320 -16.61 -1.15 16.94
C ALA A 320 -17.59 0.03 16.88
N VAL A 321 -18.58 0.00 15.97
CA VAL A 321 -19.60 1.05 15.85
C VAL A 321 -20.46 1.14 17.11
N VAL A 322 -20.89 -0.01 17.66
CA VAL A 322 -21.67 -0.05 18.90
C VAL A 322 -20.83 0.46 20.08
N HIS A 323 -19.53 0.14 20.13
CA HIS A 323 -18.63 0.67 21.14
C HIS A 323 -18.49 2.20 21.04
N GLN A 324 -18.26 2.73 19.85
CA GLN A 324 -18.12 4.18 19.62
C GLN A 324 -19.42 4.91 19.99
N ALA A 325 -20.58 4.44 19.53
CA ALA A 325 -21.87 5.02 19.87
C ALA A 325 -22.13 4.98 21.38
N TRP A 326 -21.74 3.89 22.05
CA TRP A 326 -21.87 3.77 23.50
C TRP A 326 -21.05 4.83 24.24
N VAL A 327 -19.77 4.98 23.90
CA VAL A 327 -18.88 5.97 24.53
C VAL A 327 -19.45 7.39 24.40
N GLN A 328 -19.94 7.75 23.20
CA GLN A 328 -20.54 9.05 22.95
C GLN A 328 -21.83 9.28 23.75
N MET A 329 -22.71 8.27 23.81
CA MET A 329 -23.97 8.39 24.56
C MET A 329 -23.70 8.52 26.07
N VAL A 330 -22.76 7.75 26.60
CA VAL A 330 -22.38 7.81 28.01
C VAL A 330 -21.71 9.15 28.36
N ALA A 331 -20.82 9.66 27.51
CA ALA A 331 -20.19 10.97 27.74
C ALA A 331 -21.23 12.11 27.81
N ARG A 332 -22.33 12.02 27.05
CA ARG A 332 -23.34 13.07 26.96
C ARG A 332 -24.48 12.95 27.98
N TYR A 333 -24.89 11.73 28.29
CA TYR A 333 -26.09 11.46 29.08
C TYR A 333 -25.82 10.63 30.34
N GLY A 334 -24.61 10.10 30.51
CA GLY A 334 -24.28 9.11 31.52
C GLY A 334 -24.77 7.71 31.15
N GLN A 335 -24.59 6.76 32.07
CA GLN A 335 -25.05 5.39 31.93
C GLN A 335 -26.49 5.24 32.49
N PRO A 336 -27.33 4.38 31.89
CA PRO A 336 -28.59 3.99 32.49
C PRO A 336 -28.37 3.35 33.88
N LYS A 337 -29.03 3.89 34.91
CA LYS A 337 -28.83 3.47 36.32
C LYS A 337 -29.03 1.98 36.58
N HIS A 338 -29.88 1.30 35.79
CA HIS A 338 -30.11 -0.15 35.91
C HIS A 338 -28.92 -1.04 35.53
N LEU A 339 -27.87 -0.45 34.92
CA LEU A 339 -26.66 -1.18 34.55
C LEU A 339 -25.59 -1.18 35.65
N ALA A 340 -25.75 -0.40 36.72
CA ALA A 340 -24.75 -0.27 37.78
C ALA A 340 -24.34 -1.62 38.41
N ASP A 341 -25.30 -2.53 38.57
CA ASP A 341 -25.10 -3.86 39.17
C ASP A 341 -25.03 -5.00 38.14
N ARG A 342 -24.83 -4.68 36.85
CA ARG A 342 -24.94 -5.64 35.76
C ARG A 342 -23.68 -5.70 34.90
N GLU A 343 -23.29 -6.92 34.53
CA GLU A 343 -22.30 -7.13 33.47
C GLU A 343 -22.92 -6.85 32.09
N GLY A 344 -22.30 -5.95 31.33
CA GLY A 344 -22.68 -5.64 29.96
C GLY A 344 -23.52 -4.37 29.80
N ARG A 345 -23.91 -4.07 28.55
CA ARG A 345 -24.53 -2.79 28.16
C ARG A 345 -26.07 -2.80 28.13
N GLY A 346 -26.73 -3.94 28.40
CA GLY A 346 -28.20 -4.08 28.27
C GLY A 346 -28.72 -3.82 26.85
N PHE A 347 -27.87 -4.01 25.84
CA PHE A 347 -28.12 -3.71 24.44
C PHE A 347 -27.67 -4.89 23.56
N ALA A 348 -28.47 -5.24 22.56
CA ALA A 348 -28.15 -6.28 21.61
C ALA A 348 -28.45 -5.83 20.17
N VAL A 349 -27.57 -6.24 19.26
CA VAL A 349 -27.78 -6.13 17.80
C VAL A 349 -28.09 -7.52 17.27
N VAL A 350 -29.21 -7.68 16.58
CA VAL A 350 -29.62 -8.93 15.95
C VAL A 350 -29.50 -8.79 14.45
N GLY A 351 -28.61 -9.58 13.84
CA GLY A 351 -28.45 -9.68 12.40
C GLY A 351 -29.48 -10.62 11.77
N TYR A 352 -30.24 -10.11 10.81
CA TYR A 352 -31.19 -10.86 9.99
C TYR A 352 -30.64 -11.08 8.57
N GLY A 353 -31.41 -11.77 7.74
CA GLY A 353 -31.11 -11.94 6.33
C GLY A 353 -29.77 -12.63 6.10
N LYS A 354 -28.96 -12.07 5.19
CA LYS A 354 -27.66 -12.63 4.79
C LYS A 354 -26.64 -12.62 5.92
N LEU A 355 -26.68 -11.61 6.80
CA LEU A 355 -25.80 -11.55 7.97
C LEU A 355 -26.13 -12.70 8.95
N GLY A 356 -27.41 -12.85 9.29
CA GLY A 356 -27.85 -13.93 10.20
C GLY A 356 -27.67 -15.33 9.62
N GLY A 357 -27.71 -15.45 8.28
CA GLY A 357 -27.53 -16.71 7.56
C GLY A 357 -26.10 -17.07 7.18
N TRP A 358 -25.09 -16.25 7.50
CA TRP A 358 -23.69 -16.46 7.08
C TRP A 358 -23.48 -16.47 5.55
N GLU A 359 -24.27 -15.68 4.84
CA GLU A 359 -24.29 -15.62 3.36
C GLU A 359 -23.98 -14.21 2.84
N LEU A 360 -23.12 -13.47 3.54
CA LEU A 360 -22.69 -12.15 3.06
C LEU A 360 -21.85 -12.28 1.78
N GLY A 361 -22.18 -11.43 0.81
CA GLY A 361 -21.35 -11.15 -0.37
C GLY A 361 -20.81 -9.72 -0.36
N TYR A 362 -19.86 -9.41 -1.26
CA TYR A 362 -19.10 -8.14 -1.25
C TYR A 362 -19.94 -6.85 -1.25
N SER A 363 -21.15 -6.85 -1.80
CA SER A 363 -22.04 -5.68 -1.84
C SER A 363 -23.33 -5.89 -1.05
N SER A 364 -23.25 -6.68 0.03
CA SER A 364 -24.44 -7.03 0.82
C SER A 364 -24.77 -5.98 1.87
N ASP A 365 -26.04 -5.61 1.91
CA ASP A 365 -26.61 -4.89 3.04
C ASP A 365 -26.66 -5.79 4.30
N LEU A 366 -26.66 -5.13 5.46
CA LEU A 366 -26.79 -5.70 6.80
C LEU A 366 -28.18 -5.35 7.35
N ASP A 367 -28.99 -6.36 7.55
CA ASP A 367 -30.31 -6.23 8.15
C ASP A 367 -30.19 -6.32 9.67
N LEU A 368 -30.28 -5.18 10.36
CA LEU A 368 -30.06 -5.11 11.81
C LEU A 368 -31.32 -4.70 12.58
N ILE A 369 -31.61 -5.42 13.67
CA ILE A 369 -32.60 -5.05 14.68
C ILE A 369 -31.88 -4.76 16.00
N PHE A 370 -32.26 -3.68 16.66
CA PHE A 370 -31.71 -3.27 17.95
C PHE A 370 -32.68 -3.59 19.07
N LEU A 371 -32.20 -4.31 20.09
CA LEU A 371 -32.99 -4.70 21.25
C LEU A 371 -32.35 -4.13 22.52
N HIS A 372 -33.20 -3.79 23.48
CA HIS A 372 -32.77 -3.39 24.81
C HIS A 372 -33.70 -4.00 25.86
N ASP A 373 -33.19 -4.17 27.07
CA ASP A 373 -33.97 -4.65 28.21
C ASP A 373 -34.14 -3.61 29.32
N CYS A 374 -33.96 -2.33 28.97
CA CYS A 374 -34.17 -1.19 29.88
C CYS A 374 -35.63 -1.11 30.39
N PRO A 375 -35.86 -1.13 31.72
CA PRO A 375 -37.16 -0.86 32.34
C PRO A 375 -37.70 0.55 32.01
N VAL A 376 -39.00 0.77 32.27
CA VAL A 376 -39.72 2.00 31.88
C VAL A 376 -39.26 3.23 32.68
N ASP A 377 -38.90 3.03 33.95
CA ASP A 377 -38.69 4.13 34.91
C ASP A 377 -37.21 4.37 35.22
N VAL A 378 -36.31 3.93 34.34
CA VAL A 378 -34.87 4.08 34.53
C VAL A 378 -34.41 5.35 33.85
N MET A 379 -33.65 6.16 34.58
CA MET A 379 -32.99 7.36 34.06
C MET A 379 -31.49 7.12 33.93
N THR A 380 -30.82 7.98 33.17
CA THR A 380 -29.36 8.04 33.12
C THR A 380 -28.77 8.84 34.29
N ASP A 381 -27.48 8.66 34.54
CA ASP A 381 -26.76 9.27 35.68
C ASP A 381 -25.86 10.46 35.32
N GLY A 382 -25.90 10.94 34.07
CA GLY A 382 -25.08 12.07 33.61
C GLY A 382 -25.68 13.45 33.92
N GLU A 383 -24.95 14.51 33.54
CA GLU A 383 -25.36 15.90 33.78
C GLU A 383 -26.73 16.27 33.16
N ARG A 384 -27.07 15.61 32.05
CA ARG A 384 -28.37 15.72 31.39
C ARG A 384 -29.14 14.41 31.55
N GLU A 385 -29.90 14.33 32.62
CA GLU A 385 -30.77 13.17 32.92
C GLU A 385 -31.86 13.02 31.87
N ILE A 386 -31.93 11.84 31.25
CA ILE A 386 -32.99 11.44 30.32
C ILE A 386 -33.44 10.01 30.61
N ASP A 387 -34.60 9.64 30.08
CA ASP A 387 -35.09 8.26 30.09
C ASP A 387 -34.03 7.32 29.50
N GLY A 388 -33.82 6.17 30.12
CA GLY A 388 -32.82 5.18 29.72
C GLY A 388 -33.09 4.54 28.36
N ARG A 389 -34.36 4.49 27.93
CA ARG A 389 -34.76 3.90 26.63
C ARG A 389 -34.18 4.66 25.42
N PRO A 390 -34.22 6.00 25.34
CA PRO A 390 -33.62 6.75 24.24
C PRO A 390 -32.08 6.86 24.25
N VAL A 391 -31.39 6.39 25.30
CA VAL A 391 -29.90 6.39 25.38
C VAL A 391 -29.28 5.18 24.73
N LEU A 392 -30.02 4.07 24.69
CA LEU A 392 -29.62 2.91 23.92
C LEU A 392 -29.67 3.28 22.43
N PRO A 393 -28.64 2.95 21.62
CA PRO A 393 -28.54 3.39 20.23
C PRO A 393 -29.64 2.75 19.38
N ALA A 394 -30.83 3.36 19.43
CA ALA A 394 -32.01 2.99 18.70
C ALA A 394 -32.37 4.13 17.73
N PRO A 395 -32.73 3.83 16.47
CA PRO A 395 -33.22 4.84 15.55
C PRO A 395 -34.55 5.41 16.06
N ARG A 396 -34.60 6.72 16.34
CA ARG A 396 -35.86 7.38 16.71
C ARG A 396 -36.90 7.24 15.58
N PRO A 397 -38.18 6.99 15.89
CA PRO A 397 -39.26 7.12 14.91
C PRO A 397 -39.36 8.58 14.43
N ALA A 398 -39.56 8.73 13.12
CA ALA A 398 -39.28 9.92 12.31
C ALA A 398 -40.16 11.17 12.51
N HIS A 399 -40.67 11.46 13.71
CA HIS A 399 -41.60 12.58 13.90
C HIS A 399 -41.15 13.79 14.73
N TYR A 400 -39.91 13.84 15.22
CA TYR A 400 -39.33 15.09 15.74
C TYR A 400 -37.82 15.18 15.42
N ALA A 401 -37.46 16.14 14.57
CA ALA A 401 -36.09 16.49 14.16
C ALA A 401 -35.29 17.20 15.30
N PRO A 402 -33.94 17.37 15.21
CA PRO A 402 -33.10 17.30 14.02
C PRO A 402 -32.29 16.00 13.90
N VAL A 403 -32.41 15.48 12.69
CA VAL A 403 -31.55 14.58 11.93
C VAL A 403 -30.07 14.81 12.24
N GLN A 404 -29.36 13.81 12.77
CA GLN A 404 -27.90 13.68 12.54
C GLN A 404 -27.34 12.29 12.85
N HIS A 405 -27.83 11.55 13.86
CA HIS A 405 -27.16 10.31 14.28
C HIS A 405 -27.74 9.01 13.67
N ALA A 406 -29.00 9.01 13.22
CA ALA A 406 -29.64 7.83 12.64
C ALA A 406 -29.25 7.55 11.17
N HIS A 407 -28.63 8.52 10.49
CA HIS A 407 -28.10 8.31 9.14
C HIS A 407 -26.76 7.55 9.12
N VAL A 408 -26.11 7.40 10.28
CA VAL A 408 -24.76 6.81 10.40
C VAL A 408 -24.75 5.28 10.34
N VAL A 409 -25.90 4.61 10.41
CA VAL A 409 -25.95 3.14 10.23
C VAL A 409 -26.49 2.76 8.85
N ARG A 410 -27.47 3.52 8.33
CA ARG A 410 -28.10 3.24 7.02
C ARG A 410 -27.29 3.67 5.80
N HIS A 411 -26.25 4.50 5.95
CA HIS A 411 -25.32 4.85 4.86
C HIS A 411 -23.96 4.16 5.00
N PHE A 412 -23.80 3.28 5.98
CA PHE A 412 -22.51 2.69 6.38
C PHE A 412 -22.44 1.18 6.18
N VAL A 413 -23.54 0.61 5.70
CA VAL A 413 -23.73 -0.80 5.42
C VAL A 413 -23.70 -0.98 3.93
#